data_AF-A0A944WUW6-F1
#
_entry.id   AF-A0A944WUW6-F1
#
_cell.length_a   1.000
_cell.length_b   1.000
_cell.length_c   1.000
_cell.angle_alpha   90.00
_cell.angle_beta   90.00
_cell.angle_gamma   90.00
#
_symmetry.space_group_name_H-M   'P 1'
#
loop_
_entity.id
_entity.type
_entity.pdbx_description
1 polymer ?
#
loop_
_entity_poly.entity_id
_entity_poly.type
_entity_poly.pdbx_seq_one_letter_code
_entity_poly.pdbx_strand_id
1 'polypeptide(L)'
;MLSNNPFAELSASIPYAVMQYFIILMVIFVVGGTIFDMIHKKSAKYFFAKAEAAKASRKRDLGAGEKVGIAVQTVLVDVATSGEFCNPMRRISHLFTMYGFILFLANTVALVFAYTDNNAPAIVSTL
;
A
#
# COMPACT_ATOMS: atom_id res chain seq x y z
N MET A 1 -21.45 14.75 5.06
CA MET A 1 -20.15 14.44 4.41
C MET A 1 -19.57 13.11 4.88
N LEU A 2 -19.44 12.84 6.20
CA LEU A 2 -18.95 11.53 6.69
C LEU A 2 -19.89 10.36 6.42
N SER A 3 -21.21 10.61 6.39
CA SER A 3 -22.20 9.56 6.13
C SER A 3 -22.56 9.41 4.66
N ASN A 4 -22.12 10.32 3.78
CA ASN A 4 -22.49 10.28 2.36
C ASN A 4 -21.40 9.58 1.57
N ASN A 5 -21.79 8.69 0.66
CA ASN A 5 -20.86 8.06 -0.27
C ASN A 5 -20.57 9.00 -1.45
N PRO A 6 -19.34 9.52 -1.59
CA PRO A 6 -19.00 10.45 -2.67
C PRO A 6 -19.06 9.79 -4.06
N PHE A 7 -18.90 8.47 -4.16
CA PHE A 7 -18.99 7.76 -5.45
C PHE A 7 -20.44 7.62 -5.93
N ALA A 8 -21.41 7.60 -5.01
CA ALA A 8 -22.83 7.60 -5.35
C ALA A 8 -23.29 8.95 -5.92
N GLU A 9 -22.73 10.07 -5.40
CA GLU A 9 -22.97 11.39 -5.99
C GLU A 9 -22.22 11.55 -7.33
N LEU A 10 -20.99 11.04 -7.41
CA LEU A 10 -20.18 11.12 -8.62
C LEU A 10 -20.77 10.33 -9.80
N SER A 11 -21.39 9.17 -9.53
CA SER A 11 -22.02 8.34 -10.57
C SER A 11 -23.18 9.01 -11.29
N ALA A 12 -23.78 10.05 -10.70
CA ALA A 12 -24.79 10.87 -11.37
C ALA A 12 -24.21 11.67 -12.56
N SER A 13 -22.89 11.86 -12.62
CA SER A 13 -22.22 12.65 -13.67
C SER A 13 -21.13 11.89 -14.43
N ILE A 14 -20.53 10.87 -13.83
CA ILE A 14 -19.46 10.06 -14.43
C ILE A 14 -19.88 8.59 -14.45
N PRO A 15 -19.88 7.92 -15.62
CA PRO A 15 -20.18 6.49 -15.69
C PRO A 15 -19.20 5.62 -14.89
N TYR A 16 -19.69 4.58 -14.21
CA TYR A 16 -18.86 3.63 -13.45
C TYR A 16 -17.69 3.04 -14.25
N ALA A 17 -17.93 2.71 -15.53
CA ALA A 17 -16.88 2.21 -16.40
C ALA A 17 -15.70 3.18 -16.50
N VAL A 18 -15.96 4.50 -16.60
CA VAL A 18 -14.91 5.53 -16.66
C VAL A 18 -14.13 5.58 -15.35
N MET A 19 -14.80 5.52 -14.20
CA MET A 19 -14.15 5.48 -12.89
C MET A 19 -13.25 4.24 -12.72
N GLN A 20 -13.72 3.07 -13.16
CA GLN A 20 -12.96 1.82 -13.11
C GLN A 20 -11.70 1.89 -13.98
N TYR A 21 -11.83 2.32 -15.24
CA TYR A 21 -10.68 2.47 -16.13
C TYR A 21 -9.68 3.50 -15.58
N PHE A 22 -10.17 4.59 -14.98
CA PHE A 22 -9.30 5.56 -14.32
C PHE A 22 -8.48 4.94 -13.19
N ILE A 23 -9.09 4.15 -12.30
CA ILE A 23 -8.36 3.47 -11.21
C ILE A 23 -7.35 2.46 -11.76
N ILE A 24 -7.74 1.67 -12.77
CA ILE A 24 -6.83 0.70 -13.40
C ILE A 24 -5.61 1.43 -13.97
N LEU A 25 -5.83 2.53 -14.69
CA LEU A 25 -4.76 3.35 -15.25
C LEU A 25 -3.90 4.01 -14.17
N MET A 26 -4.50 4.45 -13.06
CA MET A 26 -3.77 4.96 -11.90
C MET A 26 -2.83 3.91 -11.31
N VAL A 27 -3.29 2.67 -11.13
CA VAL A 27 -2.46 1.56 -10.63
C VAL A 27 -1.29 1.29 -11.58
N ILE A 28 -1.54 1.27 -12.90
CA ILE A 28 -0.49 1.10 -13.91
C ILE A 28 0.56 2.19 -13.79
N PHE A 29 0.16 3.46 -13.63
CA PHE A 29 1.11 4.56 -13.48
C PHE A 29 1.85 4.56 -12.15
N VAL A 30 1.24 4.15 -11.04
CA VAL A 30 1.94 4.02 -9.76
C VAL A 30 3.00 2.91 -9.84
N VAL A 31 2.64 1.73 -10.34
CA VAL A 31 3.59 0.62 -10.51
C VAL A 31 4.67 0.98 -11.53
N GLY A 32 4.29 1.54 -12.68
CA GLY A 32 5.25 1.97 -13.70
C GLY A 32 6.20 3.06 -13.19
N GLY A 33 5.67 4.06 -12.49
CA GLY A 33 6.44 5.16 -11.92
C GLY A 33 7.42 4.70 -10.85
N THR A 34 7.01 3.78 -9.98
CA THR A 34 7.90 3.19 -8.96
C THR A 34 9.02 2.35 -9.58
N ILE A 35 8.72 1.53 -10.60
CA ILE A 35 9.75 0.78 -11.35
C ILE A 35 10.72 1.74 -12.03
N PHE A 36 10.19 2.77 -12.72
CA PHE A 36 11.01 3.78 -13.38
C PHE A 36 11.90 4.53 -12.39
N ASP A 37 11.36 4.91 -11.23
CA ASP A 37 12.12 5.58 -10.16
C ASP A 37 13.27 4.70 -9.63
N MET A 38 13.02 3.39 -9.45
CA MET A 38 14.05 2.43 -9.04
C MET A 38 15.18 2.31 -10.08
N ILE A 39 14.83 2.26 -11.37
CA ILE A 39 15.80 2.22 -12.48
C ILE A 39 16.59 3.52 -12.52
N HIS A 40 15.91 4.67 -12.49
CA HIS A 40 16.50 6.00 -12.58
C HIS A 40 17.48 6.27 -11.44
N LYS A 41 17.07 5.95 -10.20
CA LYS A 41 17.92 6.12 -9.00
C LYS A 41 19.00 5.05 -8.87
N LYS A 42 19.02 4.03 -9.73
CA LYS A 42 19.89 2.85 -9.64
C LYS A 42 19.82 2.17 -8.27
N SER A 43 18.68 2.30 -7.56
CA SER A 43 18.53 1.83 -6.18
C SER A 43 18.68 0.31 -6.09
N ALA A 44 18.17 -0.41 -7.08
CA ALA A 44 18.34 -1.85 -7.19
C ALA A 44 19.83 -2.26 -7.16
N LYS A 45 20.68 -1.60 -7.98
CA LYS A 45 22.13 -1.89 -8.01
C LYS A 45 22.78 -1.64 -6.65
N TYR A 46 22.39 -0.56 -5.97
CA TYR A 46 22.88 -0.25 -4.63
C TYR A 46 22.50 -1.34 -3.62
N PHE A 47 21.24 -1.79 -3.60
CA PHE A 47 20.77 -2.82 -2.67
C PHE A 47 21.40 -4.19 -2.95
N PHE A 48 21.61 -4.58 -4.21
CA PHE A 48 22.30 -5.83 -4.54
C PHE A 48 23.74 -5.83 -4.06
N ALA A 49 24.50 -4.75 -4.29
CA ALA A 49 25.87 -4.64 -3.81
C ALA A 49 25.95 -4.69 -2.28
N LYS A 50 25.02 -4.04 -1.57
CA LYS A 50 24.93 -4.09 -0.11
C LYS A 50 24.55 -5.48 0.40
N ALA A 51 23.63 -6.17 -0.28
CA ALA A 51 23.24 -7.53 0.08
C ALA A 51 24.39 -8.53 -0.10
N GLU A 52 25.19 -8.39 -1.15
CA GLU A 52 26.37 -9.22 -1.37
C GLU A 52 27.45 -8.95 -0.32
N ALA A 53 27.75 -7.68 -0.05
CA ALA A 53 28.69 -7.30 1.02
C ALA A 53 28.21 -7.82 2.40
N ALA A 54 26.92 -7.73 2.68
CA ALA A 54 26.32 -8.25 3.91
C ALA A 54 26.39 -9.78 3.98
N LYS A 55 26.22 -10.49 2.85
CA LYS A 55 26.37 -11.95 2.78
C LYS A 55 27.81 -12.38 3.07
N ALA A 56 28.79 -11.66 2.52
CA ALA A 56 30.22 -11.93 2.71
C ALA A 56 30.69 -11.65 4.15
N SER A 57 30.08 -10.69 4.86
CA SER A 57 30.41 -10.36 6.25
C SER A 57 29.65 -11.16 7.30
N ARG A 58 28.88 -12.20 6.91
CA ARG A 58 28.12 -13.01 7.86
C ARG A 58 29.04 -13.85 8.74
N LYS A 59 28.79 -13.78 10.05
CA LYS A 59 29.48 -14.60 11.07
C LYS A 59 28.99 -16.05 11.10
N ARG A 60 27.77 -16.30 10.62
CA ARG A 60 27.08 -17.60 10.65
C ARG A 60 26.05 -17.66 9.54
N ASP A 61 25.83 -18.85 8.98
CA ASP A 61 24.70 -19.13 8.11
C ASP A 61 23.46 -19.51 8.90
N LEU A 62 22.35 -18.86 8.59
CA LEU A 62 21.05 -19.13 9.18
C LEU A 62 20.31 -20.17 8.33
N GLY A 63 19.63 -21.11 8.98
CA GLY A 63 18.76 -22.07 8.32
C GLY A 63 17.58 -21.40 7.62
N ALA A 64 16.94 -22.11 6.68
CA ALA A 64 15.79 -21.56 5.95
C ALA A 64 14.64 -21.14 6.88
N GLY A 65 14.33 -21.94 7.91
CA GLY A 65 13.29 -21.62 8.90
C GLY A 65 13.58 -20.38 9.74
N GLU A 66 14.84 -20.18 10.16
CA GLU A 66 15.25 -19.00 10.92
C GLU A 66 15.16 -17.72 10.07
N LYS A 67 15.56 -17.79 8.79
CA LYS A 67 15.41 -16.68 7.84
C LYS A 67 13.94 -16.29 7.64
N VAL A 68 13.05 -17.28 7.51
CA VAL A 68 11.61 -17.04 7.40
C VAL A 68 11.07 -16.42 8.69
N GLY A 69 11.45 -16.95 9.86
CA GLY A 69 11.05 -16.40 11.15
C GLY A 69 11.45 -14.92 11.32
N ILE A 70 12.68 -14.57 10.97
CA ILE A 70 13.16 -13.19 11.00
C ILE A 70 12.38 -12.32 10.00
N ALA A 71 12.16 -12.81 8.77
CA ALA A 71 11.39 -12.07 7.77
C ALA A 71 9.96 -11.79 8.25
N VAL A 72 9.29 -12.77 8.85
CA VAL A 72 7.96 -12.60 9.45
C VAL A 72 8.00 -11.57 10.57
N GLN A 73 8.99 -11.63 11.46
CA GLN A 73 9.14 -10.67 12.55
C GLN A 73 9.39 -9.25 12.05
N THR A 74 10.25 -9.06 11.05
CA THR A 74 10.48 -7.76 10.40
C THR A 74 9.20 -7.22 9.78
N VAL A 75 8.40 -8.05 9.09
CA VAL A 75 7.12 -7.59 8.52
C VAL A 75 6.13 -7.21 9.62
N LEU A 76 5.97 -8.03 10.64
CA LEU A 76 4.99 -7.77 11.71
C LEU A 76 5.38 -6.59 12.59
N VAL A 77 6.66 -6.45 12.94
CA VAL A 77 7.13 -5.40 13.84
C VAL A 77 7.49 -4.15 13.07
N ASP A 78 8.44 -4.23 12.13
CA ASP A 78 9.00 -3.05 11.50
C ASP A 78 8.04 -2.46 10.47
N VAL A 79 7.42 -3.28 9.63
CA VAL A 79 6.50 -2.79 8.60
C VAL A 79 5.13 -2.48 9.19
N ALA A 80 4.46 -3.47 9.78
CA ALA A 80 3.07 -3.32 10.21
C ALA A 80 2.92 -2.37 11.42
N THR A 81 3.93 -2.25 12.28
CA THR A 81 3.87 -1.32 13.42
C THR A 81 4.81 -0.13 13.30
N SER A 82 5.52 0.03 12.17
CA SER A 82 6.54 1.08 12.00
C SER A 82 7.54 1.07 13.17
N GLY A 83 7.91 -0.14 13.62
CA GLY A 83 8.73 -0.37 14.82
C GLY A 83 10.13 0.22 14.73
N GLU A 84 10.61 0.50 13.52
CA GLU A 84 11.90 1.14 13.26
C GLU A 84 11.99 2.58 13.81
N PHE A 85 10.86 3.24 14.07
CA PHE A 85 10.87 4.60 14.58
C PHE A 85 10.92 4.65 16.11
N CYS A 86 12.07 5.08 16.63
CA CYS A 86 12.24 5.34 18.06
C CYS A 86 11.44 6.55 18.56
N ASN A 87 11.11 7.51 17.68
CA ASN A 87 10.30 8.67 18.05
C ASN A 87 8.80 8.30 18.02
N PRO A 88 8.09 8.37 19.17
CA PRO A 88 6.70 7.92 19.26
C PRO A 88 5.75 8.78 18.42
N MET A 89 5.98 10.09 18.33
CA MET A 89 5.13 10.99 17.51
C MET A 89 5.29 10.71 16.02
N ARG A 90 6.53 10.49 15.55
CA ARG A 90 6.80 10.09 14.16
C ARG A 90 6.17 8.73 13.86
N ARG A 91 6.28 7.77 14.78
CA ARG A 91 5.70 6.43 14.63
C ARG A 91 4.17 6.50 14.49
N ILE A 92 3.50 7.22 15.38
CA ILE A 92 2.05 7.40 15.35
C ILE A 92 1.61 8.06 14.04
N SER A 93 2.27 9.14 13.63
CA SER A 93 1.97 9.82 12.37
C SER A 93 2.13 8.87 11.16
N HIS A 94 3.20 8.07 11.14
CA HIS A 94 3.41 7.13 10.05
C HIS A 94 2.35 6.03 10.02
N LEU A 95 1.92 5.52 11.19
CA LEU A 95 0.86 4.51 11.29
C LEU A 95 -0.49 5.04 10.81
N PHE A 96 -0.90 6.23 11.27
CA PHE A 96 -2.16 6.84 10.83
C PHE A 96 -2.15 7.12 9.32
N THR A 97 -1.02 7.58 8.78
CA THR A 97 -0.90 7.83 7.33
C THR A 97 -0.91 6.54 6.53
N MET A 98 -0.14 5.53 6.95
CA MET A 98 -0.04 4.25 6.25
C MET A 98 -1.37 3.51 6.25
N TYR A 99 -1.98 3.30 7.41
CA TYR A 99 -3.26 2.59 7.50
C TYR A 99 -4.42 3.43 6.97
N GLY A 100 -4.40 4.75 7.17
CA GLY A 100 -5.38 5.66 6.56
C GLY A 100 -5.37 5.54 5.03
N PHE A 101 -4.19 5.50 4.42
CA PHE A 101 -4.03 5.31 2.98
C PHE A 101 -4.48 3.91 2.51
N ILE A 102 -4.11 2.85 3.24
CA ILE A 102 -4.55 1.47 2.93
C ILE A 102 -6.08 1.36 2.96
N LEU A 103 -6.71 1.86 4.02
CA LEU A 103 -8.17 1.87 4.15
C LEU A 103 -8.84 2.70 3.06
N PHE A 104 -8.27 3.85 2.72
CA PHE A 104 -8.75 4.69 1.63
C PHE A 104 -8.72 3.96 0.29
N LEU A 105 -7.61 3.28 -0.05
CA LEU A 105 -7.50 2.50 -1.27
C LEU A 105 -8.48 1.33 -1.29
N ALA A 106 -8.55 0.56 -0.19
CA ALA A 106 -9.45 -0.58 -0.08
C ALA A 106 -10.92 -0.17 -0.26
N ASN A 107 -11.34 0.91 0.41
CA ASN A 107 -12.70 1.42 0.29
C ASN A 107 -12.99 1.98 -1.11
N THR A 108 -12.03 2.66 -1.73
CA THR A 108 -12.18 3.17 -3.10
C THR A 108 -12.38 2.02 -4.10
N VAL A 109 -11.57 0.97 -3.99
CA VAL A 109 -11.72 -0.22 -4.84
C VAL A 109 -13.05 -0.90 -4.58
N ALA A 110 -13.43 -1.10 -3.31
CA ALA A 110 -14.71 -1.72 -2.97
C ALA A 110 -15.89 -0.93 -3.55
N LEU A 111 -15.94 0.39 -3.34
CA LEU A 111 -17.06 1.23 -3.77
C LEU A 111 -17.19 1.33 -5.29
N VAL A 112 -16.07 1.30 -6.04
CA VAL A 112 -16.09 1.46 -7.50
C VAL A 112 -16.25 0.13 -8.25
N PHE A 113 -15.75 -0.97 -7.68
CA PHE A 113 -15.77 -2.28 -8.35
C PHE A 113 -16.86 -3.22 -7.84
N ALA A 114 -17.33 -3.08 -6.59
CA ALA A 114 -18.41 -3.92 -6.06
C ALA A 114 -19.81 -3.38 -6.39
N TYR A 115 -19.95 -2.08 -6.69
CA TYR A 115 -21.24 -1.41 -6.89
C TYR A 115 -21.35 -0.75 -8.27
N THR A 116 -21.42 -1.57 -9.32
CA THR A 116 -21.33 -1.13 -10.72
C THR A 116 -22.63 -0.58 -11.32
N ASP A 117 -23.78 -0.85 -10.69
CA ASP A 117 -25.12 -0.59 -11.26
C ASP A 117 -25.91 0.49 -10.50
N ASN A 118 -25.24 1.52 -9.98
CA ASN A 118 -25.84 2.55 -9.10
C ASN A 118 -26.38 2.02 -7.74
N ASN A 119 -26.08 0.77 -7.40
CA ASN A 119 -26.43 0.19 -6.10
C ASN A 119 -25.44 0.57 -4.98
N ALA A 120 -24.53 1.51 -5.24
CA ALA A 120 -23.61 1.99 -4.23
C ALA A 120 -24.42 2.65 -3.11
N PRO A 121 -24.34 2.18 -1.85
CA PRO A 121 -25.15 2.72 -0.78
C PRO A 121 -24.83 4.21 -0.61
N ALA A 122 -25.86 5.05 -0.62
CA ALA A 122 -25.72 6.49 -0.43
C ALA A 122 -25.25 6.83 0.99
N ILE A 123 -25.55 5.94 1.95
CA ILE A 123 -25.16 6.07 3.35
C ILE A 123 -24.23 4.91 3.75
N VAL A 124 -23.02 5.23 4.22
CA VAL A 124 -22.00 4.21 4.56
C VAL A 124 -22.42 3.34 5.77
N SER A 125 -23.28 3.85 6.65
CA SER A 125 -23.76 3.13 7.84
C SER A 125 -24.82 2.07 7.56
N THR A 126 -25.22 1.86 6.31
CA THR A 126 -26.15 0.79 5.91
C THR A 126 -25.43 -0.43 5.31
N LEU A 127 -24.10 -0.45 5.41
CA LEU A 127 -23.24 -1.61 5.12
C LEU A 127 -23.03 -2.46 6.38
#